data_AF-A0A973IZN4-F1
#
_entry.id   AF-A0A973IZN4-F1
#
_cell.length_a   1.000
_cell.length_b   1.000
_cell.length_c   1.000
_cell.angle_alpha   90.00
_cell.angle_beta   90.00
_cell.angle_gamma   90.00
#
_symmetry.space_group_name_H-M   'P 1'
#
loop_
_entity.id
_entity.type
_entity.pdbx_description
1 polymer ?
#
loop_
_entity_poly.entity_id
_entity_poly.type
_entity_poly.pdbx_seq_one_letter_code
_entity_poly.pdbx_strand_id
1 'polypeptide(L)'
;MEKETEKLRRKELYCTTGKIAMEKLESIRSKMLDDTVTPDDRLLGELLAEIVGLAANRVSVSINEKALHEGKTVWVERTSLSHFPHVRLHGGALEDDPMA
;
A
#
# COMPACT_ATOMS: atom_id res chain seq x y z
N MET A 1 3.67 19.59 23.10
CA MET A 1 3.11 20.46 22.06
C MET A 1 3.91 20.35 20.76
N GLU A 2 5.18 20.72 20.70
CA GLU A 2 6.01 20.62 19.47
C GLU A 2 6.07 19.19 18.86
N LYS A 3 6.21 18.16 19.70
CA LYS A 3 6.23 16.75 19.23
C LYS A 3 4.91 16.29 18.59
N GLU A 4 3.79 16.87 19.01
CA GLU A 4 2.46 16.51 18.52
C GLU A 4 2.18 17.22 17.19
N THR A 5 2.57 18.48 17.08
CA THR A 5 2.56 19.24 15.83
C THR A 5 3.45 18.59 14.75
N GLU A 6 4.64 18.10 15.12
CA GLU A 6 5.53 17.41 14.18
C GLU A 6 4.95 16.07 13.71
N LYS A 7 4.31 15.31 14.60
CA LYS A 7 3.61 14.08 14.24
C LYS A 7 2.47 14.35 13.25
N LEU A 8 1.71 15.44 13.47
CA LEU A 8 0.62 15.85 12.59
C LEU A 8 1.15 16.24 11.20
N ARG A 9 2.19 17.08 11.16
CA ARG A 9 2.84 17.51 9.91
C ARG A 9 3.35 16.32 9.11
N ARG A 10 4.00 15.35 9.77
CA ARG A 10 4.50 14.14 9.11
C ARG A 10 3.38 13.29 8.54
N LYS A 11 2.26 13.16 9.25
CA LYS A 11 1.07 12.46 8.75
C LYS A 11 0.52 13.17 7.51
N GLU A 12 0.37 14.49 7.56
CA GLU A 12 -0.11 15.29 6.43
C GLU A 12 0.81 15.19 5.22
N LEU A 13 2.13 15.21 5.43
CA LEU A 13 3.12 14.98 4.39
C LEU A 13 2.91 13.61 3.72
N TYR A 14 2.80 12.53 4.50
CA TYR A 14 2.58 11.19 3.93
C TYR A 14 1.28 11.09 3.13
N CYS A 15 0.18 11.65 3.66
CA CYS A 15 -1.10 11.68 2.95
C CYS A 15 -1.00 12.48 1.63
N THR A 16 -0.32 13.63 1.67
CA THR A 16 -0.16 14.50 0.51
C THR A 16 0.74 13.86 -0.55
N THR A 17 1.87 13.27 -0.14
CA THR A 17 2.75 12.52 -1.04
C THR A 17 2.02 11.35 -1.69
N GLY A 18 1.25 10.58 -0.93
CA GLY A 18 0.45 9.48 -1.49
C GLY A 18 -0.57 9.98 -2.52
N LYS A 19 -1.25 11.09 -2.25
CA LYS A 19 -2.18 11.71 -3.19
C LYS A 19 -1.49 12.13 -4.49
N ILE A 20 -0.37 12.87 -4.39
CA ILE A 20 0.39 13.33 -5.56
C ILE A 20 0.95 12.16 -6.36
N ALA A 21 1.41 11.09 -5.70
CA ALA A 21 1.90 9.89 -6.37
C ALA A 21 0.81 9.21 -7.21
N MET A 22 -0.42 9.11 -6.67
CA MET A 22 -1.58 8.58 -7.38
C MET A 22 -1.96 9.45 -8.58
N GLU A 23 -2.03 10.77 -8.40
CA GLU A 23 -2.31 11.73 -9.48
C GLU A 23 -1.25 11.67 -10.59
N LYS A 24 0.03 11.50 -10.23
CA LYS A 24 1.13 11.35 -11.19
C LYS A 24 1.02 10.04 -11.97
N LEU A 25 0.66 8.94 -11.30
CA LEU A 25 0.42 7.65 -11.94
C LEU A 25 -0.75 7.74 -12.94
N GLU A 26 -1.85 8.38 -12.56
CA GLU A 26 -2.99 8.63 -13.45
C GLU A 26 -2.62 9.50 -14.64
N SER A 27 -1.83 10.56 -14.45
CA SER A 27 -1.31 11.40 -15.52
C SER A 27 -0.45 10.61 -16.51
N ILE A 28 0.45 9.74 -16.03
CA ILE A 28 1.26 8.87 -16.90
C ILE A 28 0.37 7.90 -17.68
N ARG A 29 -0.62 7.27 -17.01
CA ARG A 29 -1.58 6.39 -17.67
C ARG A 29 -2.36 7.12 -18.77
N SER A 30 -2.76 8.37 -18.54
CA SER A 30 -3.40 9.19 -19.57
C SER A 30 -2.46 9.41 -20.76
N LYS A 31 -1.20 9.78 -20.55
CA LYS A 31 -0.22 9.92 -21.64
C LYS A 31 -0.01 8.63 -22.43
N MET A 32 -0.06 7.47 -21.76
CA MET A 32 0.03 6.16 -22.42
C MET A 32 -1.17 5.91 -23.33
N LEU A 33 -2.37 6.32 -22.93
CA LEU A 33 -3.59 6.23 -23.75
C LEU A 33 -3.54 7.16 -24.96
N ASP A 34 -2.98 8.36 -24.77
CA ASP A 34 -2.85 9.37 -25.83
C ASP A 34 -1.63 9.15 -26.76
N ASP A 35 -0.87 8.06 -26.57
CA ASP A 35 0.37 7.74 -27.28
C ASP A 35 1.45 8.86 -27.27
N THR A 36 1.47 9.64 -26.18
CA THR A 36 2.45 10.73 -25.96
C THR A 36 3.48 10.40 -24.88
N VAL A 37 3.47 9.16 -24.40
CA VAL A 37 4.32 8.70 -23.29
C VAL A 37 5.77 8.49 -23.74
N THR A 38 6.72 8.97 -22.94
CA THR A 38 8.15 8.70 -23.14
C THR A 38 8.57 7.36 -22.49
N PRO A 39 9.73 6.78 -22.85
CA PRO A 39 10.27 5.61 -22.14
C PRO A 39 10.43 5.85 -20.64
N ASP A 40 10.88 7.05 -20.24
CA ASP A 40 11.03 7.42 -18.83
C ASP A 40 9.68 7.52 -18.11
N ASP A 41 8.65 8.10 -18.76
CA ASP A 41 7.30 8.11 -18.20
C ASP A 41 6.79 6.67 -17.96
N ARG A 42 7.10 5.71 -18.86
CA ARG A 42 6.70 4.29 -18.67
C ARG A 42 7.39 3.67 -17.47
N LEU A 43 8.71 3.79 -17.37
CA LEU A 43 9.49 3.27 -16.25
C LEU A 43 9.01 3.85 -14.91
N LEU A 44 8.80 5.17 -14.85
CA LEU A 44 8.29 5.83 -13.65
C LEU A 44 6.86 5.41 -13.32
N GLY A 45 6.02 5.19 -14.34
CA GLY A 45 4.66 4.68 -14.18
C GLY A 45 4.63 3.27 -13.58
N GLU A 46 5.51 2.38 -14.04
CA GLU A 46 5.65 1.02 -13.50
C GLU A 46 6.10 1.06 -12.03
N LEU A 47 7.12 1.85 -11.71
CA LEU A 47 7.58 2.03 -10.33
C LEU A 47 6.48 2.59 -9.42
N LEU A 48 5.75 3.62 -9.86
CA LEU A 48 4.62 4.17 -9.10
C LEU A 48 3.51 3.14 -8.91
N ALA A 49 3.20 2.33 -9.92
CA ALA A 49 2.22 1.26 -9.82
C ALA A 49 2.64 0.21 -8.79
N GLU A 50 3.91 -0.18 -8.76
CA GLU A 50 4.47 -1.07 -7.75
C GLU A 50 4.31 -0.48 -6.35
N ILE A 51 4.75 0.76 -6.12
CA ILE A 51 4.62 1.45 -4.82
C ILE A 51 3.16 1.49 -4.35
N VAL A 52 2.22 1.81 -5.25
CA VAL A 52 0.78 1.83 -4.95
C VAL A 52 0.28 0.43 -4.59
N GLY A 53 0.71 -0.61 -5.30
CA GLY A 53 0.38 -2.00 -4.98
C GLY A 53 0.86 -2.41 -3.59
N LEU A 54 2.12 -2.11 -3.25
CA LEU A 54 2.67 -2.38 -1.91
C LEU A 54 1.89 -1.63 -0.81
N ALA A 55 1.55 -0.37 -1.05
CA ALA A 55 0.77 0.44 -0.12
C ALA A 55 -0.66 -0.11 0.08
N ALA A 56 -1.33 -0.49 -1.00
CA ALA A 56 -2.67 -1.09 -0.97
C ALA A 56 -2.68 -2.43 -0.21
N ASN A 57 -1.62 -3.23 -0.38
CA ASN A 57 -1.44 -4.47 0.37
C ASN A 57 -1.34 -4.19 1.87
N ARG A 58 -0.50 -3.24 2.30
CA ARG A 58 -0.37 -2.85 3.71
C ARG A 58 -1.68 -2.34 4.31
N VAL A 59 -2.44 -1.53 3.57
CA VAL A 59 -3.76 -1.06 4.00
C VAL A 59 -4.72 -2.23 4.18
N SER A 60 -4.74 -3.16 3.23
CA SER A 60 -5.58 -4.36 3.30
C SER A 60 -5.24 -5.23 4.52
N VAL A 61 -3.95 -5.45 4.81
CA VAL A 61 -3.51 -6.16 6.03
C VAL A 61 -4.04 -5.47 7.27
N SER A 62 -3.82 -4.15 7.41
CA SER A 62 -4.25 -3.40 8.59
C SER A 62 -5.77 -3.45 8.81
N ILE A 63 -6.56 -3.37 7.73
CA ILE A 63 -8.03 -3.51 7.81
C ILE A 63 -8.41 -4.91 8.28
N ASN A 64 -7.74 -5.94 7.75
CA ASN A 64 -8.02 -7.33 8.05
C ASN A 64 -7.65 -7.70 9.50
N GLU A 65 -6.49 -7.25 9.98
CA GLU A 65 -6.07 -7.40 11.37
C GLU A 65 -7.06 -6.73 12.32
N LYS A 66 -7.52 -5.52 12.00
CA LYS A 66 -8.54 -4.83 12.80
C LYS A 66 -9.85 -5.62 12.84
N ALA A 67 -10.29 -6.15 11.69
CA ALA A 67 -11.48 -6.99 11.63
C ALA A 67 -11.34 -8.27 12.47
N LEU A 68 -10.16 -8.91 12.50
CA LEU A 68 -9.87 -10.06 13.36
C LEU A 68 -10.04 -9.72 14.84
N HIS A 69 -9.46 -8.61 15.29
CA HIS A 69 -9.55 -8.14 16.67
C HIS A 69 -11.00 -7.80 17.07
N GLU A 70 -11.81 -7.37 16.11
CA GLU A 70 -13.24 -7.08 16.30
C GLU A 70 -14.13 -8.34 16.22
N GLY A 71 -13.55 -9.53 16.05
CA GLY A 71 -14.29 -10.80 15.92
C GLY A 71 -15.07 -10.92 14.61
N LYS A 72 -14.71 -10.14 13.59
CA LYS A 72 -15.36 -10.15 12.27
C LYS A 72 -14.69 -11.15 11.34
N THR A 73 -15.41 -11.51 10.28
CA THR A 73 -14.85 -12.35 9.21
C THR A 73 -13.69 -11.64 8.53
N VAL A 74 -12.58 -12.35 8.41
CA VAL A 74 -11.36 -11.88 7.77
C VAL A 74 -11.07 -12.62 6.48
N TRP A 75 -10.43 -11.94 5.55
CA TRP A 75 -9.87 -12.57 4.37
C TRP A 75 -8.52 -13.18 4.73
N VAL A 76 -8.31 -14.45 4.39
CA VAL A 76 -7.05 -15.16 4.61
C VAL A 76 -6.62 -15.80 3.30
N GLU A 77 -5.40 -15.52 2.87
CA GLU A 77 -4.81 -16.19 1.71
C GLU A 77 -4.34 -17.57 2.16
N ARG A 78 -5.05 -18.63 1.74
CA ARG A 78 -4.63 -20.01 1.99
C ARG A 78 -3.78 -20.47 0.82
N THR A 79 -2.48 -20.53 1.03
CA THR A 79 -1.53 -21.10 0.05
C THR A 79 -1.48 -22.64 0.10
N SER A 80 -1.94 -23.29 1.19
CA SER A 80 -2.31 -24.72 1.21
C SER A 80 -3.21 -25.08 2.41
N LEU A 81 -3.80 -26.29 2.43
CA LEU A 81 -4.61 -26.85 3.53
C LEU A 81 -3.85 -27.02 4.86
N SER A 82 -2.51 -27.05 4.83
CA SER A 82 -1.64 -27.31 5.99
C SER A 82 -0.92 -26.08 6.51
N HIS A 83 -1.02 -24.93 5.83
CA HIS A 83 -0.42 -23.69 6.30
C HIS A 83 -1.41 -22.94 7.20
N PHE A 84 -0.92 -22.53 8.38
CA PHE A 84 -1.64 -21.54 9.19
C PHE A 84 -1.92 -20.31 8.33
N PRO A 85 -3.11 -19.68 8.44
CA PRO A 85 -3.45 -18.52 7.64
C PRO A 85 -2.57 -17.34 8.05
N HIS A 86 -1.42 -17.21 7.41
CA HIS A 86 -0.63 -16.00 7.47
C HIS A 86 -1.27 -14.99 6.51
N VAL A 87 -1.48 -13.75 6.96
CA VAL A 87 -1.88 -12.65 6.09
C VAL A 87 -0.65 -12.23 5.26
N ARG A 88 -0.21 -13.09 4.33
CA ARG A 88 0.90 -12.81 3.43
C ARG A 88 0.38 -12.22 2.13
N LEU A 89 0.11 -10.92 2.13
CA LEU A 89 0.00 -10.21 0.86
C LEU A 89 1.42 -9.94 0.35
N HIS A 90 1.79 -10.59 -0.76
CA HIS A 90 3.05 -10.37 -1.46
C HIS A 90 3.30 -8.86 -1.67
N GLY A 91 4.17 -8.25 -0.86
CA GLY A 91 4.46 -6.82 -0.98
C GLY A 91 4.81 -6.03 0.29
N GLY A 92 5.17 -6.68 1.38
CA GLY A 92 5.81 -5.98 2.51
C GLY A 92 5.01 -6.04 3.79
N ALA A 93 4.93 -7.25 4.35
CA ALA A 93 4.91 -7.40 5.80
C ALA A 93 6.07 -6.55 6.34
N LEU A 94 5.74 -5.51 7.12
CA LEU A 94 6.66 -5.05 8.15
C LEU A 94 6.86 -6.29 9.02
N GLU A 95 8.10 -6.76 9.11
CA GLU A 95 8.49 -8.01 9.78
C GLU A 95 7.52 -8.38 10.91
N ASP A 96 6.83 -9.51 10.75
CA ASP A 96 5.96 -10.06 11.78
C ASP A 96 6.77 -10.16 13.08
N ASP A 97 6.47 -9.31 14.06
CA ASP A 97 6.94 -9.53 15.43
C ASP A 97 6.20 -10.80 15.90
N PRO A 98 6.90 -11.90 16.23
CA PRO A 98 6.24 -13.15 16.59
C PRO A 98 5.34 -12.89 17.79
N MET A 99 4.03 -13.15 17.63
CA MET A 99 3.10 -13.08 18.74
C MET A 99 3.55 -14.07 19.82
N ALA A 100 3.93 -13.52 20.98
CA ALA A 100 4.20 -14.22 22.22
C ALA A 100 2.91 -14.80 22.83
#